data_AF-A0A2N0LU30-F1
#
_entry.id   AF-A0A2N0LU30-F1
#
_cell.length_a   1.000
_cell.length_b   1.000
_cell.length_c   1.000
_cell.angle_alpha   90.00
_cell.angle_beta   90.00
_cell.angle_gamma   90.00
#
_symmetry.space_group_name_H-M   'P 1'
#
loop_
_entity.id
_entity.type
_entity.pdbx_description
1 polymer ?
#
loop_
_entity_poly.entity_id
_entity_poly.type
_entity_poly.pdbx_seq_one_letter_code
_entity_poly.pdbx_strand_id
1 'polypeptide(L)'
;MTTGKESLENSMTAMIVVDMQNGFLNDESSITQRGMDITELKKTVEPMVRLVEACHKADVPSISTRYVLRAAYKDAGLRSQRRPEFKNVSSLVAGTWDVDLDPRMDA
;
A
#
# COMPACT_ATOMS: atom_id res chain seq x y z
N MET A 1 -19.06 34.25 1.29
CA MET A 1 -18.62 32.86 1.52
C MET A 1 -17.27 32.94 2.21
N THR A 2 -17.23 32.73 3.53
CA THR A 2 -15.96 32.63 4.26
C THR A 2 -15.34 31.28 3.91
N THR A 3 -14.29 31.30 3.10
CA THR A 3 -13.34 30.21 2.97
C THR A 3 -12.67 30.03 4.33
N GLY A 4 -13.26 29.19 5.19
CA GLY A 4 -12.63 28.77 6.42
C GLY A 4 -11.29 28.13 6.07
N LYS A 5 -10.20 28.74 6.53
CA LYS A 5 -8.87 28.19 6.36
C LYS A 5 -8.78 27.00 7.32
N GLU A 6 -8.99 25.80 6.81
CA GLU A 6 -8.72 24.58 7.58
C GLU A 6 -7.22 24.53 7.86
N SER A 7 -6.85 24.51 9.14
CA SER A 7 -5.47 24.30 9.60
C SER A 7 -5.31 22.87 10.08
N LEU A 8 -4.18 22.26 9.75
CA LEU A 8 -3.79 20.96 10.28
C LEU A 8 -2.89 21.19 11.49
N GLU A 9 -3.27 20.61 12.62
CA GLU A 9 -2.43 20.55 13.82
C GLU A 9 -1.77 19.18 13.87
N ASN A 10 -0.45 19.14 14.04
CA ASN A 10 0.32 17.88 13.95
C ASN A 10 -0.14 16.85 14.98
N SER A 11 -0.50 17.28 16.19
CA SER A 11 -1.00 16.41 17.26
C SER A 11 -2.40 15.83 17.02
N MET A 12 -3.12 16.34 16.01
CA MET A 12 -4.48 15.91 15.63
C MET A 12 -4.51 15.32 14.22
N THR A 13 -3.34 15.12 13.60
CA THR A 13 -3.20 14.69 12.21
C THR A 13 -2.36 13.43 12.17
N ALA A 14 -2.72 12.51 11.27
CA ALA A 14 -1.89 11.36 10.93
C ALA A 14 -1.89 11.16 9.42
N MET A 15 -0.75 10.75 8.88
CA MET A 15 -0.65 10.25 7.50
C MET A 15 -0.98 8.76 7.49
N ILE A 16 -1.83 8.32 6.56
CA ILE A 16 -2.07 6.90 6.32
C ILE A 16 -1.44 6.54 4.98
N VAL A 17 -0.42 5.66 5.01
CA VAL A 17 0.22 5.09 3.82
C VAL A 17 -0.51 3.80 3.47
N VAL A 18 -1.37 3.85 2.46
CA VAL A 18 -2.21 2.71 2.10
C VAL A 18 -1.48 1.79 1.14
N ASP A 19 -1.12 0.60 1.61
CA ASP A 19 -0.71 -0.55 0.80
C ASP A 19 0.42 -0.26 -0.20
N MET A 20 1.38 0.59 0.16
CA MET A 20 2.61 0.82 -0.62
C MET A 20 3.55 -0.39 -0.51
N GLN A 21 3.11 -1.54 -1.00
CA GLN A 21 3.79 -2.85 -0.95
C GLN A 21 4.20 -3.33 -2.34
N ASN A 22 5.17 -4.25 -2.39
CA ASN A 22 5.75 -4.76 -3.65
C ASN A 22 4.69 -5.31 -4.61
N GLY A 23 3.65 -5.93 -4.06
CA GLY A 23 2.50 -6.44 -4.79
C GLY A 23 1.86 -5.42 -5.74
N PHE A 24 1.91 -4.12 -5.43
CA PHE A 24 1.29 -3.08 -6.25
C PHE A 24 2.28 -2.18 -6.99
N LEU A 25 3.58 -2.34 -6.73
CA LEU A 25 4.61 -1.40 -7.18
C LEU A 25 5.74 -2.05 -7.98
N ASN A 26 5.78 -3.38 -8.06
CA ASN A 26 6.84 -4.10 -8.74
C ASN A 26 6.35 -4.91 -9.95
N ASP A 27 7.12 -4.90 -11.03
CA ASP A 27 6.80 -5.57 -12.29
C ASP A 27 6.86 -7.10 -12.18
N GLU A 28 7.56 -7.62 -11.16
CA GLU A 28 7.63 -9.05 -10.85
C GLU A 28 6.53 -9.53 -9.88
N SER A 29 5.68 -8.62 -9.42
CA SER A 29 4.63 -8.92 -8.44
C SER A 29 3.60 -9.93 -8.94
N SER A 30 2.87 -10.54 -8.01
CA SER A 30 1.74 -11.40 -8.35
C SER A 30 0.65 -10.68 -9.14
N ILE A 31 0.53 -9.36 -8.96
CA ILE A 31 -0.49 -8.51 -9.57
C ILE A 31 -0.20 -8.31 -11.06
N THR A 32 1.04 -8.00 -11.41
CA THR A 32 1.48 -7.87 -12.81
C THR A 32 1.52 -9.22 -13.52
N GLN A 33 1.89 -10.30 -12.82
CA GLN A 33 1.78 -11.68 -13.34
C GLN A 33 0.33 -12.11 -13.66
N ARG A 34 -0.69 -11.36 -13.22
CA ARG A 34 -2.10 -11.53 -13.61
C ARG A 34 -2.56 -10.54 -14.68
N GLY A 35 -1.64 -9.78 -15.25
CA GLY A 35 -1.90 -8.84 -16.35
C GLY A 35 -2.51 -7.52 -15.91
N MET A 36 -2.46 -7.16 -14.62
CA MET A 36 -2.87 -5.84 -14.17
C MET A 36 -1.76 -4.82 -14.45
N ASP A 37 -2.12 -3.68 -15.05
CA ASP A 37 -1.21 -2.57 -15.28
C ASP A 37 -1.05 -1.73 -14.01
N ILE A 38 0.20 -1.60 -13.54
CA ILE A 38 0.56 -0.83 -12.34
C ILE A 38 1.32 0.45 -12.67
N THR A 39 1.40 0.84 -13.95
CA THR A 39 2.22 1.97 -14.41
C THR A 39 1.91 3.26 -13.65
N GLU A 40 0.64 3.56 -13.41
CA GLU A 40 0.26 4.76 -12.66
C GLU A 40 0.50 4.63 -11.16
N LEU A 41 0.42 3.42 -10.58
CA LEU A 41 0.71 3.19 -9.17
C LEU A 41 2.19 3.45 -8.88
N LYS A 42 3.10 3.00 -9.74
CA LYS A 42 4.54 3.21 -9.59
C LYS A 42 4.93 4.69 -9.56
N LYS A 43 4.17 5.56 -10.23
CA LYS A 43 4.43 7.01 -10.25
C LYS A 43 4.13 7.67 -8.90
N THR A 44 3.37 7.05 -8.01
CA THR A 44 3.04 7.63 -6.69
C THR A 44 4.17 7.49 -5.69
N VAL A 45 5.16 6.62 -5.95
CA VAL A 45 6.22 6.32 -4.98
C VAL A 45 7.01 7.56 -4.60
N GLU A 46 7.57 8.28 -5.57
CA GLU A 46 8.37 9.48 -5.28
C GLU A 46 7.57 10.60 -4.57
N PRO A 47 6.32 10.93 -4.97
CA PRO A 47 5.46 11.79 -4.18
C PRO A 47 5.21 11.31 -2.75
N MET A 48 5.01 10.01 -2.54
CA MET A 48 4.76 9.44 -1.20
C MET A 48 6.00 9.51 -0.32
N VAL A 49 7.19 9.21 -0.85
CA VAL A 49 8.46 9.37 -0.10
C VAL A 49 8.59 10.80 0.42
N ARG A 50 8.38 11.80 -0.45
CA ARG A 50 8.45 13.21 -0.03
C ARG A 50 7.43 13.56 1.05
N LEU A 51 6.24 12.97 0.99
CA LEU A 51 5.19 13.24 1.97
C LEU A 51 5.47 12.55 3.32
N VAL A 52 5.93 11.29 3.31
CA VAL A 52 6.37 10.57 4.50
C VAL A 52 7.51 11.34 5.19
N GLU A 53 8.53 11.74 4.44
CA GLU A 53 9.63 12.55 4.98
C GLU A 53 9.14 13.89 5.57
N ALA A 54 8.19 14.55 4.92
CA ALA A 54 7.65 15.82 5.41
C ALA A 54 6.84 15.63 6.71
N CYS A 55 6.05 14.54 6.80
CA CYS A 55 5.34 14.18 8.01
C CYS A 55 6.30 13.84 9.15
N HIS A 56 7.35 13.05 8.90
CA HIS A 56 8.39 12.75 9.89
C HIS A 56 9.09 14.03 10.39
N LYS A 57 9.47 14.94 9.49
CA LYS A 57 10.09 16.23 9.86
C LYS A 57 9.16 17.14 10.67
N ALA A 58 7.85 16.94 10.59
CA ALA A 58 6.84 17.74 11.27
C ALA A 58 6.28 17.03 12.53
N ASP A 59 6.83 15.90 12.95
CA ASP A 59 6.29 15.07 14.05
C ASP A 59 4.81 14.65 13.82
N VAL A 60 4.42 14.48 12.56
CA VAL A 60 3.11 13.92 12.18
C VAL A 60 3.26 12.40 12.08
N PRO A 61 2.51 11.60 12.85
CA PRO A 61 2.58 10.14 12.79
C PRO A 61 2.19 9.61 11.41
N SER A 62 2.99 8.68 10.89
CA SER A 62 2.70 7.90 9.69
C SER A 62 2.25 6.49 10.08
N ILE A 63 1.14 6.03 9.52
CA ILE A 63 0.57 4.70 9.75
C ILE A 63 0.47 3.97 8.42
N SER A 64 1.21 2.88 8.27
CA SER A 64 1.21 2.09 7.05
C SER A 64 0.26 0.89 7.15
N THR A 65 -0.49 0.64 6.09
CA THR A 65 -1.30 -0.58 5.95
C THR A 65 -0.67 -1.56 4.98
N ARG A 66 -1.03 -2.83 5.13
CA ARG A 66 -0.76 -3.87 4.16
C ARG A 66 -1.98 -4.74 3.94
N TYR A 67 -2.40 -4.88 2.69
CA TYR A 67 -3.33 -5.93 2.30
C TYR A 67 -2.65 -7.31 2.28
N VAL A 68 -2.91 -8.10 3.33
CA VAL A 68 -2.35 -9.44 3.51
C VAL A 68 -3.46 -10.49 3.63
N LEU A 69 -3.28 -11.62 2.96
CA LEU A 69 -4.16 -12.79 3.02
C LEU A 69 -3.44 -13.93 3.74
N ARG A 70 -4.10 -14.60 4.69
CA ARG A 70 -3.58 -15.81 5.33
C ARG A 70 -3.34 -16.91 4.30
N ALA A 71 -2.33 -17.74 4.57
CA ALA A 71 -2.03 -18.93 3.79
C ALA A 71 -3.28 -19.77 3.48
N ALA A 72 -3.32 -20.35 2.28
CA ALA A 72 -4.49 -21.02 1.71
C ALA A 72 -5.75 -20.13 1.59
N TYR A 73 -5.59 -18.79 1.64
CA TYR A 73 -6.66 -17.80 1.42
C TYR A 73 -7.80 -17.89 2.44
N LYS A 74 -7.49 -18.25 3.69
CA LYS A 74 -8.48 -18.50 4.76
C LYS A 74 -9.35 -17.29 5.12
N ASP A 75 -8.85 -16.08 4.87
CA ASP A 75 -9.50 -14.79 5.14
C ASP A 75 -9.80 -13.99 3.87
N ALA A 76 -9.63 -14.59 2.69
CA ALA A 76 -9.86 -13.91 1.41
C ALA A 76 -11.35 -13.79 1.04
N GLY A 77 -12.26 -14.37 1.82
CA GLY A 77 -13.70 -14.34 1.57
C GLY A 77 -14.07 -14.66 0.11
N LEU A 78 -14.94 -13.84 -0.48
CA LEU A 78 -15.39 -13.98 -1.86
C LEU A 78 -14.27 -13.77 -2.91
N ARG A 79 -13.16 -13.10 -2.57
CA ARG A 79 -12.04 -12.92 -3.51
C ARG A 79 -11.50 -14.27 -3.96
N SER A 80 -11.35 -15.22 -3.04
CA SER A 80 -10.85 -16.57 -3.33
C SER A 80 -11.74 -17.39 -4.27
N GLN A 81 -13.02 -17.03 -4.35
CA GLN A 81 -14.01 -17.67 -5.22
C GLN A 81 -14.13 -16.96 -6.57
N ARG A 82 -14.08 -15.62 -6.57
CA ARG A 82 -14.24 -14.77 -7.76
C ARG A 82 -12.96 -14.61 -8.58
N ARG A 83 -11.81 -14.87 -7.96
CA ARG A 83 -10.49 -14.74 -8.57
C ARG A 83 -9.56 -15.90 -8.15
N PRO A 84 -9.95 -17.16 -8.43
CA PRO A 84 -9.17 -18.33 -8.04
C PRO A 84 -7.75 -18.35 -8.64
N GLU A 85 -7.54 -17.69 -9.77
CA GLU A 85 -6.26 -17.57 -10.47
C GLU A 85 -5.16 -16.88 -9.66
N PHE A 86 -5.51 -16.03 -8.69
CA PHE A 86 -4.54 -15.41 -7.79
C PHE A 86 -3.86 -16.44 -6.86
N LYS A 87 -4.50 -17.59 -6.62
CA LYS A 87 -3.93 -18.68 -5.81
C LYS A 87 -2.70 -19.30 -6.46
N ASN A 88 -2.65 -19.31 -7.79
CA ASN A 88 -1.56 -19.93 -8.55
C ASN A 88 -0.24 -19.15 -8.46
N VAL A 89 -0.27 -17.91 -7.98
CA VAL A 89 0.90 -17.03 -7.80
C VAL A 89 1.07 -16.55 -6.37
N SER A 90 0.35 -17.15 -5.42
CA SER A 90 0.39 -16.76 -4.00
C SER A 90 0.19 -15.25 -3.78
N SER A 91 -0.67 -14.63 -4.60
CA SER A 91 -0.89 -13.19 -4.59
C SER A 91 -1.34 -12.69 -3.21
N LEU A 92 -0.60 -11.70 -2.69
CA LEU A 92 -0.83 -11.03 -1.41
C LEU A 92 -0.88 -11.98 -0.19
N VAL A 93 -0.24 -13.15 -0.28
CA VAL A 93 -0.23 -14.13 0.83
C VAL A 93 0.80 -13.73 1.90
N ALA A 94 0.45 -13.88 3.17
CA ALA A 94 1.34 -13.60 4.30
C ALA A 94 2.67 -14.35 4.19
N GLY A 95 3.78 -13.64 4.44
CA GLY A 95 5.13 -14.20 4.38
C GLY A 95 5.72 -14.30 2.98
N THR A 96 5.06 -13.75 1.95
CA THR A 96 5.66 -13.57 0.62
C THR A 96 6.21 -12.16 0.47
N TRP A 97 7.16 -11.99 -0.45
CA TRP A 97 7.72 -10.69 -0.80
C TRP A 97 6.66 -9.68 -1.30
N ASP A 98 5.58 -10.19 -1.90
CA ASP A 98 4.46 -9.44 -2.45
C ASP A 98 3.81 -8.52 -1.39
N VAL A 99 3.81 -8.95 -0.12
CA VAL A 99 3.19 -8.21 0.99
C VAL A 99 4.16 -7.31 1.75
N ASP A 100 5.45 -7.33 1.42
CA ASP A 100 6.40 -6.43 2.07
C ASP A 100 6.19 -5.01 1.55
N LEU A 101 6.29 -4.03 2.46
CA LEU A 101 6.26 -2.62 2.06
C LEU A 101 7.42 -2.33 1.12
N ASP A 102 7.23 -1.38 0.22
CA ASP A 102 8.34 -0.80 -0.52
C ASP A 102 9.33 -0.20 0.50
N PRO A 103 10.61 -0.56 0.46
CA PRO A 103 11.58 -0.15 1.48
C PRO A 103 11.75 1.37 1.56
N ARG A 104 11.33 2.12 0.54
CA ARG A 104 11.32 3.59 0.57
C ARG A 104 10.24 4.18 1.47
N MET A 105 9.29 3.38 1.95
CA MET A 105 8.23 3.81 2.87
C MET A 105 8.63 3.74 4.35
N ASP A 106 9.78 3.13 4.66
CA ASP A 106 10.32 3.00 6.03
C ASP A 106 11.38 4.09 6.36
N ALA A 107 11.52 5.11 5.50
CA ALA A 107 12.56 6.16 5.58
C ALA A 107 12.17 7.39 6.43
#